data_AF-A0A8T5IYZ2-F1
#
_entry.id   AF-A0A8T5IYZ2-F1
#
_cell.length_a   1.000
_cell.length_b   1.000
_cell.length_c   1.000
_cell.angle_alpha   90.00
_cell.angle_beta   90.00
_cell.angle_gamma   90.00
#
_symmetry.space_group_name_H-M   'P 1'
#
loop_
_entity.id
_entity.type
_entity.pdbx_description
1 polymer ?
#
loop_
_entity_poly.entity_id
_entity_poly.type
_entity_poly.pdbx_seq_one_letter_code
_entity_poly.pdbx_strand_id
1 'polypeptide(L)' 'MSDKDNLEKFVSKNGFDLCVLCKFVTEYKTEVNIESREYYIDGVGQLCNTCYSTAEETLFEQNFIKKYLDNFF' A
#
# COMPACT_ATOMS: atom_id res chain seq x y z
N MET A 1 -7.74 14.52 -17.34
CA MET A 1 -6.47 13.88 -16.96
C MET A 1 -6.59 12.42 -17.29
N SER A 2 -5.66 11.86 -18.07
CA SER A 2 -5.72 10.46 -18.45
C SER A 2 -5.17 9.59 -17.31
N ASP A 3 -5.71 8.39 -17.10
CA ASP A 3 -5.27 7.49 -16.03
C ASP A 3 -3.78 7.09 -16.15
N LYS A 4 -3.20 7.23 -17.35
CA LYS A 4 -1.78 6.99 -17.62
C LYS A 4 -0.87 7.99 -16.91
N ASP A 5 -1.29 9.25 -16.81
CA ASP A 5 -0.51 10.31 -16.14
C ASP A 5 -0.46 10.09 -14.62
N ASN A 6 -1.45 9.38 -14.06
CA ASN A 6 -1.48 9.04 -12.63
C ASN A 6 -0.56 7.87 -12.28
N LEU A 7 -0.39 6.89 -13.17
CA LEU A 7 0.54 5.78 -12.96
C LEU A 7 1.99 6.27 -12.92
N GLU A 8 2.37 7.16 -13.85
CA GLU A 8 3.73 7.74 -13.89
C GLU A 8 4.11 8.46 -12.58
N LYS A 9 3.12 8.95 -11.80
CA LYS A 9 3.35 9.65 -10.53
C LYS A 9 3.87 8.74 -9.40
N PHE A 10 3.73 7.43 -9.54
CA PHE A 10 4.16 6.44 -8.54
C PHE A 10 5.19 5.47 -9.11
N VAL A 11 5.92 5.89 -10.15
CA VAL A 11 7.02 5.12 -10.73
C VAL A 11 8.27 5.99 -10.71
N SER A 12 9.37 5.43 -10.22
CA SER A 12 10.69 6.06 -10.26
C SER A 12 11.19 6.15 -11.70
N LYS A 13 12.20 6.99 -11.93
CA LYS A 13 12.84 7.12 -13.25
C LYS A 13 13.41 5.78 -13.79
N ASN A 14 13.67 4.82 -12.92
CA ASN A 14 14.23 3.51 -13.25
C ASN A 14 13.16 2.41 -13.39
N GLY A 15 11.86 2.77 -13.35
CA GLY A 15 10.75 1.82 -13.53
C GLY A 15 10.35 1.04 -12.27
N PHE A 16 10.88 1.41 -11.11
CA PHE A 16 10.45 0.86 -9.82
C PHE A 16 9.23 1.60 -9.28
N ASP A 17 8.30 0.87 -8.68
CA ASP A 17 7.13 1.47 -8.04
C ASP A 17 7.55 2.22 -6.79
N LEU A 18 6.87 3.34 -6.55
CA LEU A 18 7.01 4.18 -5.37
C LEU A 18 5.85 3.89 -4.42
N CYS A 19 6.16 3.80 -3.13
CA CYS A 19 5.15 3.68 -2.08
C CYS A 19 4.09 4.78 -2.23
N VAL A 20 2.81 4.39 -2.23
CA VAL A 20 1.73 5.35 -2.47
C VAL A 20 1.58 6.39 -1.34
N LEU A 21 2.07 6.08 -0.14
CA LEU A 21 2.00 6.98 1.02
C LEU A 21 3.22 7.89 1.13
N CYS A 22 4.43 7.33 1.10
CA CYS A 22 5.66 8.08 1.39
C CYS A 22 6.56 8.32 0.17
N LYS A 23 6.20 7.80 -1.00
CA LYS A 23 6.97 7.90 -2.26
C LYS A 23 8.37 7.25 -2.23
N PHE A 24 8.67 6.46 -1.20
CA PHE A 24 9.90 5.67 -1.16
C PHE A 24 9.91 4.62 -2.28
N VAL A 25 11.07 4.43 -2.92
CA VAL A 25 11.23 3.44 -3.99
C VAL A 25 11.13 2.04 -3.40
N THR A 26 10.21 1.23 -3.93
CA THR A 26 10.05 -0.16 -3.52
C THR A 26 10.97 -1.08 -4.33
N GLU A 27 11.06 -2.35 -3.92
CA GLU A 27 11.86 -3.35 -4.63
C GLU A 27 11.22 -3.86 -5.93
N TYR A 28 9.94 -3.56 -6.14
CA TYR A 28 9.17 -4.05 -7.28
C TYR A 28 9.22 -3.07 -8.45
N LYS A 29 9.46 -3.60 -9.65
CA LYS A 29 9.23 -2.86 -10.89
C LYS A 29 7.76 -2.90 -11.29
N THR A 30 7.30 -1.85 -11.95
CA THR A 30 5.91 -1.71 -12.42
C THR A 30 5.48 -2.85 -13.35
N GLU A 31 6.42 -3.52 -14.01
CA GLU A 31 6.20 -4.65 -14.92
C GLU A 31 6.02 -6.01 -14.22
N VAL A 32 6.43 -6.14 -12.95
CA VAL A 32 6.32 -7.40 -12.19
C VAL A 32 4.83 -7.70 -11.94
N ASN A 33 4.40 -8.96 -11.97
CA ASN A 33 2.99 -9.28 -11.72
C ASN A 33 2.59 -8.88 -10.27
N ILE A 34 1.44 -8.20 -10.09
CA ILE A 34 0.96 -7.72 -8.78
C ILE A 34 0.79 -8.84 -7.74
N GLU A 35 0.39 -10.04 -8.16
CA GLU A 35 0.17 -11.20 -7.27
C GLU A 35 1.48 -11.70 -6.64
N SER A 36 2.62 -11.35 -7.26
CA SER A 36 3.96 -11.70 -6.76
C SER A 36 4.62 -10.61 -5.92
N ARG A 37 3.91 -9.50 -5.65
CA ARG A 37 4.45 -8.36 -4.91
C ARG A 37 3.96 -8.37 -3.49
N GLU A 38 4.88 -8.38 -2.53
CA GLU A 38 4.53 -8.12 -1.15
C GLU A 38 4.05 -6.67 -0.99
N TYR A 39 3.15 -6.44 -0.03
CA TYR A 39 2.68 -5.10 0.36
C TYR A 39 1.94 -4.31 -0.72
N TYR A 40 1.47 -4.98 -1.78
CA TYR A 40 0.52 -4.41 -2.74
C TYR A 40 -0.90 -4.54 -2.18
N ILE A 41 -1.68 -3.46 -2.23
CA ILE A 41 -3.07 -3.46 -1.80
C ILE A 41 -3.96 -3.17 -3.01
N ASP A 42 -4.86 -4.09 -3.33
CA ASP A 42 -5.81 -3.95 -4.44
C ASP A 42 -6.63 -2.67 -4.32
N GLY A 43 -6.68 -1.91 -5.40
CA GLY A 43 -7.39 -0.62 -5.46
C GLY A 43 -6.66 0.55 -4.78
N VAL A 44 -5.53 0.31 -4.09
CA VAL A 44 -4.73 1.34 -3.42
C VAL A 44 -3.38 1.52 -4.11
N GLY A 45 -2.70 0.41 -4.41
CA GLY A 45 -1.38 0.39 -5.05
C GLY A 45 -0.28 -0.17 -4.14
N GLN A 46 0.97 0.04 -4.56
CA GLN A 46 2.15 -0.51 -3.89
C GLN A 46 2.54 0.30 -2.65
N LEU A 47 2.79 -0.36 -1.52
CA LEU A 47 3.41 0.24 -0.33
C LEU A 47 4.84 -0.25 -0.15
N CYS A 48 5.65 0.49 0.61
CA CYS A 48 6.85 -0.07 1.20
C CYS A 48 6.49 -0.85 2.49
N ASN A 49 7.35 -1.79 2.88
CA ASN A 49 7.16 -2.61 4.08
C ASN A 49 6.80 -1.78 5.32
N THR A 50 7.49 -0.67 5.57
CA THR A 50 7.25 0.18 6.75
C THR A 50 5.84 0.75 6.74
N CYS A 51 5.40 1.34 5.63
CA CYS A 51 4.07 1.93 5.52
C CYS A 51 2.97 0.88 5.58
N TYR A 52 3.22 -0.32 5.04
CA TYR A 52 2.29 -1.44 5.13
C TYR A 52 2.14 -1.93 6.57
N SER A 53 3.25 -2.15 7.27
CA SER A 53 3.25 -2.61 8.67
C SER A 53 2.51 -1.63 9.58
N THR A 54 2.75 -0.32 9.45
CA THR A 54 2.03 0.70 10.21
C THR A 54 0.53 0.72 9.89
N ALA A 55 0.16 0.50 8.62
CA ALA A 55 -1.24 0.41 8.24
C ALA A 55 -1.92 -0.82 8.86
N GLU A 56 -1.27 -1.98 8.87
CA GLU A 56 -1.77 -3.18 9.52
C GLU A 56 -1.92 -3.02 11.04
N GLU A 57 -0.94 -2.43 11.72
CA GLU A 57 -1.02 -2.13 13.15
C GLU A 57 -2.23 -1.24 13.46
N THR A 58 -2.43 -0.19 12.67
CA THR A 58 -3.58 0.73 12.83
C THR A 58 -4.91 0.01 12.61
N LEU A 59 -5.02 -0.84 11.57
CA LEU A 59 -6.23 -1.63 11.33
C LEU A 59 -6.48 -2.66 12.42
N PHE A 60 -5.43 -3.31 12.94
CA PHE A 60 -5.54 -4.28 14.02
C PHE A 60 -6.06 -3.63 15.30
N GLU A 61 -5.55 -2.46 15.66
CA GLU A 61 -6.03 -1.67 16.80
C GLU A 61 -7.52 -1.30 16.64
N GLN A 62 -7.93 -0.82 15.47
CA GLN A 62 -9.33 -0.48 15.20
C GLN A 62 -10.24 -1.71 15.30
N ASN A 63 -9.82 -2.85 14.76
CA ASN A 63 -10.58 -4.11 14.83
C ASN A 63 -10.66 -4.65 16.26
N PHE A 64 -9.58 -4.55 17.04
CA PHE A 64 -9.55 -4.96 18.44
C PHE A 64 -10.50 -4.10 19.30
N ILE A 65 -10.43 -2.77 19.15
CA ILE A 65 -11.33 -1.84 19.84
C ILE A 65 -12.78 -2.09 19.44
N LYS A 66 -13.07 -2.22 18.14
CA LYS A 66 -14.42 -2.53 17.66
C LYS A 66 -14.95 -3.82 18.27
N LYS A 67 -14.17 -4.90 18.23
CA LYS A 67 -14.54 -6.17 18.88
C LYS A 67 -14.79 -6.01 20.38
N TYR A 68 -13.99 -5.22 21.08
CA TYR A 68 -14.18 -4.97 22.50
C TYR A 68 -15.47 -4.19 22.78
N LEU A 69 -15.75 -3.14 22.01
CA LEU A 69 -16.97 -2.32 22.14
C LEU A 69 -18.24 -3.10 21.79
N ASP A 70 -18.19 -3.95 20.76
CA ASP A 70 -19.33 -4.80 20.34
C ASP A 70 -19.70 -5.86 21.41
N ASN A 71 -18.81 -6.16 22.36
CA ASN A 71 -19.10 -7.07 23.48
C ASN A 71 -19.63 -6.35 24.74
N PHE A 72 -19.73 -5.02 24.72
CA PHE A 72 -20.17 -4.20 25.86
C PHE A 72 -21.52 -3.51 25.63
N PHE A 73 -22.16 -3.71 24.48
CA PHE A 73 -23.51 -3.23 24.15
C PHE A 73 -24.40 -4.34 23.61
#